data_AF-I3SUI2-F1
#
_entry.id   AF-I3SUI2-F1
#
_cell.length_a   1.000
_cell.length_b   1.000
_cell.length_c   1.000
_cell.angle_alpha   90.00
_cell.angle_beta   90.00
_cell.angle_gamma   90.00
#
_symmetry.space_group_name_H-M   'P 1'
#
loop_
_entity.id
_entity.type
_entity.pdbx_description
1 polymer ?
#
loop_
_entity_poly.entity_id
_entity_poly.type
_entity_poly.pdbx_seq_one_letter_code
_entity_poly.pdbx_strand_id
1 'polypeptide(L)'
;MYLPSCFAEKNLNGVSGFIKLQVADGRQWPVRCLYRGGRAKLSQGWFEFTLENNLGEGDVCVFELLRTRDVVLQVTLFRLTEEVGLLEAPPMQQPSPNVSHSKLLNPHLQHRVSTTKMVRN
;
A
#
# COMPACT_ATOMS: atom_id res chain seq x y z
N MET A 1 5.84 3.52 -23.61
CA MET A 1 5.06 4.36 -22.68
C MET A 1 4.87 5.75 -23.29
N TYR A 2 3.66 6.33 -23.21
CA TYR A 2 3.42 7.72 -23.64
C TYR A 2 3.58 8.66 -22.43
N LEU A 3 4.28 9.78 -22.63
CA LEU A 3 4.38 10.82 -21.61
C LEU A 3 3.18 11.77 -21.67
N PRO A 4 2.82 12.45 -20.56
CA PRO A 4 1.75 13.44 -20.55
C PRO A 4 1.96 14.51 -21.65
N SER A 5 0.92 14.84 -22.40
CA SER A 5 1.00 15.73 -23.57
C SER A 5 1.54 17.11 -23.24
N CYS A 6 1.03 17.74 -22.18
CA CYS A 6 1.50 19.07 -21.75
C CYS A 6 3.00 19.06 -21.39
N PHE A 7 3.49 17.98 -20.76
CA PHE A 7 4.90 17.82 -20.47
C PHE A 7 5.71 17.64 -21.76
N ALA A 8 5.24 16.78 -22.67
CA ALA A 8 5.91 16.49 -23.93
C ALA A 8 6.02 17.72 -24.84
N GLU A 9 4.94 18.50 -24.96
CA GLU A 9 4.90 19.72 -25.77
C GLU A 9 5.89 20.78 -25.28
N LYS A 10 5.98 20.96 -23.96
CA LYS A 10 6.85 21.96 -23.36
C LYS A 10 8.32 21.55 -23.37
N ASN A 11 8.61 20.27 -23.15
CA ASN A 11 9.96 19.81 -22.79
C ASN A 11 10.61 18.91 -23.85
N LEU A 12 9.84 18.31 -24.76
CA LEU A 12 10.31 17.28 -25.69
C LEU A 12 9.94 17.57 -27.15
N ASN A 13 9.55 18.81 -27.47
CA ASN A 13 9.29 19.21 -28.84
C ASN A 13 10.53 18.98 -29.72
N GLY A 14 10.33 18.32 -30.87
CA GLY A 14 11.40 18.02 -31.81
C GLY A 14 12.30 16.85 -31.43
N VAL A 15 12.11 16.22 -30.27
CA VAL A 15 12.89 15.04 -29.87
C VAL A 15 12.57 13.85 -30.78
N SER A 16 13.61 13.33 -31.44
CA SER A 16 13.56 12.11 -32.22
C SER A 16 14.89 11.39 -32.13
N GLY A 17 14.96 10.34 -31.31
CA GLY A 17 16.21 9.60 -31.11
C GLY A 17 16.29 8.97 -29.73
N PHE A 18 17.51 8.64 -29.29
CA PHE A 18 17.76 8.16 -27.94
C PHE A 18 17.96 9.34 -26.99
N ILE A 19 17.24 9.31 -25.87
CA ILE A 19 17.43 10.18 -24.71
C ILE A 19 17.95 9.35 -23.54
N LYS A 20 18.39 10.00 -22.46
CA LYS A 20 18.82 9.30 -21.24
C LYS A 20 17.72 9.37 -20.17
N LEU A 21 17.33 8.23 -19.62
CA LEU A 21 16.67 8.18 -18.32
C LEU A 21 17.73 8.02 -17.25
N GLN A 22 17.68 8.83 -16.20
CA GLN A 22 18.65 8.80 -15.10
C GLN A 22 17.92 8.64 -13.77
N VAL A 23 18.35 7.73 -12.91
CA VAL A 23 17.82 7.64 -11.54
C VAL A 23 18.75 8.34 -10.54
N ALA A 24 18.30 8.49 -9.29
CA ALA A 24 19.01 9.26 -8.26
C ALA A 24 20.44 8.77 -7.96
N ASP A 25 20.72 7.48 -8.17
CA ASP A 25 22.05 6.89 -7.99
C ASP A 25 23.03 7.19 -9.15
N GLY A 26 22.58 7.89 -10.19
CA GLY A 26 23.38 8.28 -11.34
C GLY A 26 23.42 7.26 -12.47
N ARG A 27 22.84 6.06 -12.32
CA ARG A 27 22.70 5.10 -13.42
C ARG A 27 21.82 5.68 -14.52
N GLN A 28 22.17 5.35 -15.77
CA GLN A 28 21.52 5.89 -16.95
C GLN A 28 21.15 4.79 -17.95
N TRP A 29 19.99 4.96 -18.59
CA TRP A 29 19.49 4.08 -19.64
C TRP A 29 19.21 4.86 -20.91
N PRO A 30 19.73 4.43 -22.08
CA PRO A 30 19.36 5.00 -23.36
C PRO A 30 17.96 4.52 -23.75
N VAL A 31 17.02 5.45 -23.95
CA VAL A 31 15.64 5.16 -24.31
C VAL A 31 15.25 5.92 -25.57
N ARG A 32 14.72 5.22 -26.57
CA ARG A 32 14.21 5.85 -27.79
C ARG A 32 12.93 6.64 -27.48
N CYS A 33 13.02 7.95 -27.67
CA CYS A 33 11.92 8.90 -27.58
C CYS A 33 11.58 9.43 -28.97
N LEU A 34 10.29 9.40 -29.31
CA LEU A 34 9.75 10.03 -30.52
C LEU A 34 8.64 11.00 -30.13
N TYR A 35 8.85 12.28 -30.42
CA TYR A 35 7.82 13.30 -30.37
C TYR A 35 7.14 13.45 -31.74
N ARG A 36 5.82 13.27 -31.80
CA ARG A 36 5.02 13.48 -33.01
C ARG A 36 3.59 13.90 -32.67
N GLY A 37 3.21 15.09 -33.13
CA GLY A 37 1.84 15.62 -33.00
C GLY A 37 1.40 15.77 -31.54
N GLY A 38 2.13 16.53 -30.73
CA GLY A 38 1.77 16.80 -29.32
C GLY A 38 2.06 15.66 -28.34
N ARG A 39 2.60 14.52 -28.82
CA ARG A 39 2.81 13.33 -28.00
C ARG A 39 4.26 12.87 -28.06
N ALA A 40 4.82 12.52 -26.91
CA ALA A 40 6.10 11.83 -26.82
C ALA A 40 5.90 10.37 -26.41
N LYS A 41 6.55 9.45 -27.13
CA LYS A 41 6.55 8.01 -26.85
C LYS A 41 7.95 7.52 -26.51
N LEU A 42 8.09 6.91 -25.34
CA LEU A 42 9.24 6.07 -24.98
C LEU A 42 9.01 4.64 -25.49
N SER A 43 10.03 4.06 -26.12
CA SER A 43 9.92 2.78 -26.83
C SER A 43 11.10 1.85 -26.51
N GLN A 44 12.02 1.63 -27.44
CA GLN A 44 13.23 0.82 -27.20
C GLN A 44 14.00 1.36 -25.98
N GLY A 45 14.44 0.48 -25.08
CA GLY A 45 15.11 0.85 -23.83
C GLY A 45 14.17 1.09 -22.64
N TRP A 46 12.86 1.31 -22.88
CA TRP A 46 11.89 1.52 -21.79
C TRP A 46 11.66 0.23 -20.99
N PHE A 47 11.57 -0.91 -21.67
CA PHE A 47 11.33 -2.20 -21.01
C PHE A 47 12.54 -2.60 -20.15
N GLU A 48 13.74 -2.44 -20.69
CA GLU A 48 15.01 -2.69 -20.01
C GLU A 48 15.14 -1.79 -18.76
N PHE A 49 14.82 -0.50 -18.90
CA PHE A 49 14.75 0.43 -17.77
C PHE A 49 13.79 -0.06 -16.67
N THR A 50 12.58 -0.50 -17.04
CA THR A 50 11.60 -1.00 -16.05
C THR A 50 12.06 -2.31 -15.40
N LEU A 51 12.65 -3.21 -16.17
CA LEU A 51 13.12 -4.52 -15.68
C LEU A 51 14.28 -4.35 -14.69
N GLU A 52 15.28 -3.57 -15.05
CA GLU A 52 16.49 -3.36 -14.23
C GLU A 52 16.26 -2.50 -12.98
N ASN A 53 15.16 -1.73 -12.94
CA ASN A 53 14.75 -0.99 -11.76
C ASN A 53 13.64 -1.67 -10.95
N ASN A 54 13.27 -2.90 -11.33
CA ASN A 54 12.20 -3.69 -10.71
C ASN A 54 10.87 -2.93 -10.61
N LEU A 55 10.52 -2.19 -11.68
CA LEU A 55 9.25 -1.47 -11.75
C LEU A 55 8.12 -2.41 -12.12
N GLY A 56 7.12 -2.46 -11.25
CA GLY A 56 5.90 -3.23 -11.42
C GLY A 56 4.69 -2.38 -11.78
N GLU A 57 3.56 -3.05 -11.98
CA GLU A 57 2.27 -2.37 -12.02
C GLU A 57 1.99 -1.68 -10.67
N GLY A 58 1.41 -0.49 -10.71
CA GLY A 58 1.12 0.31 -9.52
C GLY A 58 2.25 1.25 -9.09
N ASP A 59 3.51 0.94 -9.41
CA ASP A 59 4.63 1.85 -9.14
C ASP A 59 4.50 3.18 -9.87
N VAL A 60 4.93 4.26 -9.22
CA VAL A 60 4.84 5.61 -9.77
C VAL A 60 6.23 6.10 -10.16
N CYS A 61 6.36 6.54 -11.42
CA CYS A 61 7.54 7.20 -11.96
C CYS A 61 7.27 8.70 -12.12
N VAL A 62 8.10 9.54 -11.49
CA VAL A 62 8.10 10.99 -11.70
C VAL A 62 9.26 11.36 -12.60
N PHE A 63 8.99 12.13 -13.65
CA PHE A 63 9.98 12.55 -14.64
C PHE A 63 10.27 14.04 -14.53
N GLU A 64 11.54 14.40 -14.41
CA GLU A 64 12.03 15.78 -14.43
C GLU A 64 13.05 15.96 -15.56
N LEU A 65 12.90 17.02 -16.37
CA LEU A 65 13.89 17.33 -17.41
C LEU A 65 15.08 18.08 -16.77
N LEU A 66 16.28 17.52 -16.91
CA LEU A 66 17.50 18.20 -16.47
C LEU A 66 17.93 19.29 -17.45
N ARG A 67 18.50 20.38 -16.93
CA ARG A 67 19.02 21.51 -17.73
C ARG A 67 20.43 21.18 -18.25
N THR A 68 20.51 20.22 -19.16
CA THR A 68 21.75 19.76 -19.79
C THR A 68 21.72 19.97 -21.30
N ARG A 69 22.89 19.83 -21.96
CA ARG A 69 22.98 19.89 -23.43
C ARG A 69 22.22 18.72 -24.09
N ASP A 70 22.36 17.53 -23.52
CA ASP A 70 21.61 16.35 -23.93
C ASP A 70 20.23 16.34 -23.25
N VAL A 71 19.26 15.65 -23.86
CA VAL A 71 17.97 15.38 -23.23
C VAL A 71 18.12 14.26 -22.19
N VAL A 72 18.04 14.64 -20.92
CA VAL A 72 18.09 13.72 -19.78
C VAL A 72 16.84 13.90 -18.92
N LEU A 73 16.07 12.83 -18.76
CA LEU A 73 14.96 12.80 -17.81
C LEU A 73 15.43 12.12 -16.52
N GLN A 74 15.51 12.88 -15.44
CA GLN A 74 15.68 12.33 -14.11
C GLN A 74 14.37 11.65 -13.70
N VAL A 75 14.47 10.42 -13.20
CA VAL A 75 13.34 9.58 -12.80
C VAL A 75 13.43 9.30 -11.32
N THR A 76 12.39 9.71 -10.58
CA THR A 76 12.18 9.31 -9.19
C THR A 76 11.15 8.20 -9.14
N LEU A 77 11.50 7.09 -8.49
CA LEU A 77 10.68 5.89 -8.42
C LEU A 77 10.04 5.79 -7.05
N PHE A 78 8.71 5.74 -7.00
CA PHE A 78 7.94 5.47 -5.80
C PHE A 78 7.32 4.09 -5.93
N ARG A 79 7.78 3.16 -5.10
CA ARG A 79 7.32 1.77 -5.13
C ARG A 79 6.09 1.63 -4.27
N LEU A 80 5.08 0.92 -4.78
CA LEU A 80 3.98 0.48 -3.94
C LEU A 80 4.45 -0.76 -3.18
N THR A 81 4.70 -0.58 -1.88
CA THR A 81 4.71 -1.72 -0.96
C THR A 81 3.26 -2.06 -0.66
N GLU A 82 2.81 -3.21 -1.16
CA GLU A 82 1.67 -3.89 -0.54
C GLU A 82 2.10 -4.25 0.89
N GLU A 83 1.77 -3.39 1.86
CA GLU A 83 1.76 -3.78 3.27
C GLU A 83 0.66 -4.83 3.43
N VAL A 84 0.98 -6.07 3.06
CA VAL A 84 0.15 -7.24 3.32
C VAL A 84 0.18 -7.50 4.83
N GLY A 85 -0.72 -6.81 5.55
CA GLY A 85 -1.28 -7.31 6.81
C GLY A 85 -0.46 -7.22 8.10
N LEU A 86 0.41 -6.22 8.30
CA LEU A 86 1.12 -6.03 9.59
C LEU A 86 0.54 -4.93 10.51
N LEU A 87 -0.70 -4.49 10.26
CA LEU A 87 -1.46 -3.88 11.34
C LEU A 87 -1.93 -5.00 12.27
N GLU A 88 -1.03 -5.46 13.15
CA GLU A 88 -1.43 -6.27 14.29
C GLU A 88 -2.56 -5.54 15.00
N ALA A 89 -3.76 -6.13 14.99
CA ALA A 89 -4.85 -5.62 15.80
C ALA A 89 -4.37 -5.56 17.26
N PRO A 90 -4.59 -4.44 17.99
CA PRO A 90 -4.17 -4.36 19.37
C PRO A 90 -4.79 -5.53 20.15
N PRO A 91 -4.04 -6.17 21.08
CA PRO A 91 -4.57 -7.28 21.85
C PRO A 91 -5.81 -6.76 22.58
N MET A 92 -6.97 -7.29 22.20
CA MET A 92 -8.21 -7.06 22.93
C MET A 92 -7.98 -7.58 24.34
N GLN A 93 -7.74 -6.66 25.29
CA GLN A 93 -7.82 -6.97 26.70
C GLN A 93 -9.24 -7.45 26.97
N GLN A 94 -9.39 -8.75 27.21
CA GLN A 94 -10.64 -9.31 27.69
C GLN A 94 -11.01 -8.60 28.99
N PRO A 95 -12.25 -8.08 29.14
CA PRO A 95 -12.69 -7.59 30.42
C PRO A 95 -12.78 -8.79 31.37
N SER A 96 -12.02 -8.72 32.46
CA SER A 96 -12.13 -9.62 33.60
C SER A 96 -13.50 -9.43 34.26
N PRO A 97 -14.32 -10.48 34.43
CA PRO A 97 -15.35 -10.46 35.45
C PRO A 97 -14.71 -10.93 36.75
N ASN A 98 -14.58 -9.98 37.68
CA ASN A 98 -14.25 -10.23 39.08
C ASN A 98 -15.07 -11.42 39.63
N VAL A 99 -14.37 -12.37 40.25
CA VAL A 99 -14.95 -13.36 41.15
C VAL A 99 -15.55 -12.61 42.33
N SER A 100 -16.82 -12.86 42.68
CA SER A 100 -17.24 -12.99 44.08
C SER A 100 -18.67 -13.51 44.29
N HIS A 101 -18.72 -14.71 44.86
CA HIS A 101 -19.58 -15.16 45.97
C HIS A 101 -21.10 -14.91 45.90
N SER A 102 -21.86 -15.99 45.64
CA SER A 102 -23.16 -16.19 46.31
C SER A 102 -23.62 -17.66 46.27
N LYS A 103 -23.19 -18.45 47.24
CA LYS A 103 -24.00 -19.54 47.80
C LYS A 103 -23.84 -19.54 49.32
N LEU A 104 -24.55 -18.62 49.96
CA LEU A 104 -25.01 -18.79 51.33
C LEU A 104 -26.53 -18.77 51.29
N LEU A 105 -27.07 -19.96 51.54
CA LEU A 105 -28.47 -20.24 51.85
C LEU A 105 -28.92 -19.30 52.97
N ASN A 106 -30.06 -18.63 52.81
CA ASN A 106 -30.83 -18.23 53.99
C ASN A 106 -32.34 -18.38 53.75
N PRO A 107 -33.08 -18.75 54.81
CA PRO A 107 -34.41 -19.33 54.74
C PRO A 107 -35.49 -18.25 54.78
N HIS A 108 -36.73 -18.70 54.58
CA HIS A 108 -37.97 -18.04 55.00
C HIS A 108 -38.70 -17.20 53.95
N LEU A 109 -39.55 -17.86 53.16
CA LEU A 109 -40.98 -17.56 53.15
C LEU A 109 -41.75 -18.87 52.92
N GLN A 110 -42.31 -19.32 54.03
CA GLN A 110 -43.22 -20.43 54.20
C GLN A 110 -44.51 -20.13 53.42
N HIS A 111 -45.16 -21.13 52.83
CA HIS A 111 -46.60 -21.37 53.06
C HIS A 111 -47.04 -22.70 52.43
N ARG A 112 -47.82 -23.46 53.23
CA ARG A 112 -48.86 -24.45 52.83
C ARG A 112 -48.35 -25.79 52.28
N VAL A 113 -48.68 -26.99 52.78
CA VAL A 113 -49.76 -27.55 53.64
C VAL A 113 -49.27 -28.91 54.18
N SER A 114 -49.66 -29.23 55.44
CA SER A 114 -50.06 -30.52 56.07
C SER A 114 -49.52 -31.87 55.51
N THR A 115 -49.20 -32.95 56.24
CA THR A 115 -49.70 -33.48 57.52
C THR A 115 -48.96 -34.80 57.87
N THR A 116 -48.63 -35.00 59.15
CA THR A 116 -48.68 -36.25 59.97
C THR A 116 -47.82 -37.52 59.77
N LYS A 117 -47.40 -38.03 60.95
CA LYS A 117 -47.06 -39.41 61.45
C LYS A 117 -45.56 -39.77 61.44
N MET A 118 -44.88 -39.84 62.60
CA MET A 118 -44.85 -40.91 63.63
C MET A 118 -44.40 -42.26 63.01
N VAL A 119 -43.43 -43.04 63.48
CA VAL A 119 -42.76 -43.20 64.79
C VAL A 119 -41.47 -44.04 64.58
N ARG A 120 -40.59 -44.00 65.58
CA ARG A 120 -39.36 -44.80 65.78
C ARG A 120 -39.57 -46.32 65.67
N ASN A 121 -38.60 -47.03 65.10
CA ASN A 121 -37.66 -47.87 65.87
C ASN A 121 -36.41 -48.16 65.05
#